data_AF-A0A653CLK4-F1
#
_entry.id   AF-A0A653CLK4-F1
#
_cell.length_a   1.000
_cell.length_b   1.000
_cell.length_c   1.000
_cell.angle_alpha   90.00
_cell.angle_beta   90.00
_cell.angle_gamma   90.00
#
_symmetry.space_group_name_H-M   'P 1'
#
loop_
_entity.id
_entity.type
_entity.pdbx_description
1 polymer ?
#
loop_
_entity_poly.entity_id
_entity_poly.type
_entity_poly.pdbx_seq_one_letter_code
_entity_poly.pdbx_strand_id
1 'polypeptide(L)'
;MFIIDIQGFTNGCNFICKEIAIMNTVTGYWQHKLINWTVQNLHGLPWDLLSPSAEDFLYYEQITTFIKDFVQDAPIFVKGHQKKQWLERIITNHVTDLYDAGCPSLATLKKTFKYRHCFKHLYNNLTCALENVHLLYNWKLITNLDGCNE
;
A
#
# COMPACT_ATOMS: atom_id res chain seq x y z
N MET A 1 4.99 -13.80 1.31
CA MET A 1 3.84 -13.02 1.80
C MET A 1 4.05 -11.58 1.41
N PHE A 2 2.98 -10.84 1.15
CA PHE A 2 3.06 -9.44 0.73
C PHE A 2 2.21 -8.55 1.60
N ILE A 3 2.62 -7.30 1.79
CA ILE A 3 1.80 -6.24 2.36
C ILE A 3 1.39 -5.34 1.20
N ILE A 4 0.10 -5.05 1.09
CA ILE A 4 -0.45 -4.12 0.11
C ILE A 4 -1.11 -2.96 0.87
N ASP A 5 -0.79 -1.74 0.46
CA ASP A 5 -1.59 -0.57 0.80
C ASP A 5 -2.11 0.09 -0.47
N ILE A 6 -3.37 0.50 -0.41
CA ILE A 6 -4.05 1.22 -1.48
C ILE A 6 -4.53 2.54 -0.91
N GLN A 7 -4.29 3.61 -1.64
CA GLN A 7 -4.88 4.91 -1.38
C GLN A 7 -5.77 5.35 -2.53
N GLY A 8 -6.82 6.08 -2.15
CA GLY A 8 -7.91 6.40 -3.03
C GLY A 8 -8.99 7.15 -2.26
N PHE A 9 -10.12 7.32 -2.92
CA PHE A 9 -11.29 8.00 -2.35
C PHE A 9 -12.55 7.23 -2.73
N THR A 10 -13.62 7.47 -1.99
CA THR A 10 -14.92 6.87 -2.29
C THR A 10 -15.75 7.84 -3.13
N ASN A 11 -16.41 7.30 -4.15
CA ASN A 11 -17.47 7.97 -4.88
C ASN A 11 -18.77 7.16 -4.67
N GLY A 12 -19.58 7.59 -3.70
CA GLY A 12 -20.70 6.79 -3.19
C GLY A 12 -20.22 5.45 -2.63
N CYS A 13 -20.68 4.35 -3.22
CA CYS A 13 -20.32 2.99 -2.81
C CYS A 13 -19.05 2.43 -3.50
N ASN A 14 -18.46 3.19 -4.43
CA ASN A 14 -17.30 2.74 -5.20
C ASN A 14 -16.02 3.34 -4.63
N PHE A 15 -15.05 2.48 -4.31
CA PHE A 15 -13.69 2.93 -3.99
C PHE A 15 -12.88 3.05 -5.28
N ILE A 16 -12.30 4.23 -5.50
CA ILE A 16 -11.46 4.54 -6.66
C ILE A 16 -10.00 4.54 -6.19
N CYS A 17 -9.23 3.58 -6.69
CA CYS A 17 -7.79 3.50 -6.45
C CYS A 17 -7.05 4.61 -7.18
N LYS A 18 -6.13 5.27 -6.47
CA LYS A 18 -5.28 6.35 -6.96
C LYS A 18 -3.79 6.02 -6.84
N GLU A 19 -3.43 5.27 -5.83
CA GLU A 19 -2.05 4.88 -5.53
C GLU A 19 -2.07 3.49 -4.93
N ILE A 20 -1.12 2.65 -5.34
CA ILE A 20 -0.92 1.31 -4.80
C ILE A 20 0.55 1.09 -4.49
N ALA A 21 0.83 0.48 -3.35
CA ALA A 21 2.15 -0.01 -2.98
C ALA A 21 2.06 -1.46 -2.52
N ILE A 22 3.06 -2.27 -2.93
CA ILE A 22 3.18 -3.68 -2.57
C ILE A 22 4.59 -3.91 -2.04
N MET A 23 4.72 -4.61 -0.92
CA MET A 23 6.00 -4.95 -0.31
C MET A 23 6.08 -6.45 -0.01
N ASN A 24 7.15 -7.08 -0.45
CA ASN A 24 7.48 -8.45 -0.12
C ASN A 24 8.04 -8.51 1.32
N THR A 25 7.40 -9.28 2.20
CA THR A 25 7.79 -9.33 3.61
C THR A 25 9.07 -10.11 3.87
N VAL A 26 9.54 -10.90 2.91
CA VAL A 26 10.77 -11.71 3.02
C VAL A 26 11.97 -10.91 2.54
N THR A 27 11.87 -10.30 1.35
CA THR A 27 13.00 -9.61 0.73
C THR A 27 13.05 -8.12 1.04
N GLY A 28 11.96 -7.52 1.52
CA GLY A 28 11.82 -6.07 1.65
C GLY A 28 11.68 -5.34 0.30
N TYR A 29 11.69 -6.07 -0.82
CA TYR A 29 11.48 -5.50 -2.14
C TYR A 29 10.06 -4.97 -2.28
N TRP A 30 9.91 -3.80 -2.88
CA TRP A 30 8.63 -3.13 -3.02
C TRP A 30 8.43 -2.58 -4.42
N GLN A 31 7.16 -2.44 -4.81
CA GLN A 31 6.74 -1.69 -5.97
C GLN A 31 5.66 -0.70 -5.57
N HIS A 32 5.62 0.42 -6.28
CA HIS A 32 4.73 1.54 -6.03
C HIS A 32 4.30 2.13 -7.36
N LYS A 33 2.99 2.33 -7.53
CA LYS A 33 2.40 2.87 -8.74
C LYS A 33 1.34 3.92 -8.42
N LEU A 34 1.29 4.96 -9.24
CA LEU A 34 0.21 5.92 -9.31
C LEU A 34 -0.74 5.56 -10.45
N ILE A 35 -2.05 5.75 -10.23
CA ILE A 35 -3.05 5.45 -11.26
C ILE A 35 -3.20 6.64 -12.20
N ASN A 36 -2.75 6.48 -13.45
CA ASN A 36 -2.53 7.56 -14.42
C ASN A 36 -3.74 8.47 -14.59
N TRP A 37 -4.92 7.89 -14.82
CA TRP A 37 -6.15 8.66 -15.04
C TRP A 37 -6.51 9.53 -13.83
N THR A 38 -6.37 9.00 -12.61
CA THR A 38 -6.73 9.74 -11.38
C THR A 38 -5.79 10.91 -11.08
N VAL A 39 -4.50 10.78 -11.43
CA VAL A 39 -3.53 11.87 -11.29
C VAL A 39 -3.87 13.01 -12.24
N GLN A 40 -4.27 12.69 -13.48
CA GLN A 40 -4.53 13.69 -14.52
C GLN A 40 -5.91 14.35 -14.40
N ASN A 41 -6.93 13.63 -13.96
CA ASN A 41 -8.33 14.06 -14.13
C ASN A 41 -9.05 14.46 -12.85
N LEU A 42 -8.57 14.05 -11.66
CA LEU A 42 -9.34 14.21 -10.43
C LEU A 42 -8.89 15.35 -9.52
N HIS A 43 -7.70 15.90 -9.72
CA HIS A 43 -7.23 17.02 -8.90
C HIS A 43 -6.49 18.13 -9.66
N GLY A 44 -6.14 17.96 -10.95
CA GLY A 44 -5.38 18.98 -11.71
C GLY A 44 -4.01 19.36 -11.12
N LEU A 45 -3.67 18.81 -9.96
CA LEU A 45 -2.42 18.99 -9.23
C LEU A 45 -1.65 17.68 -9.38
N PRO A 46 -0.54 17.69 -10.16
CA PRO A 46 0.44 16.62 -10.10
C PRO A 46 0.79 16.40 -8.63
N TRP A 47 0.72 15.16 -8.16
CA TRP A 47 1.37 14.86 -6.90
C TRP A 47 2.85 15.07 -7.13
N ASP A 48 3.48 15.88 -6.28
CA ASP A 48 4.86 16.29 -6.40
C ASP A 48 5.78 15.10 -6.13
N LEU A 49 5.74 14.09 -7.01
CA LEU A 49 6.77 13.09 -7.08
C LEU A 49 8.06 13.82 -7.43
N LEU A 50 9.12 13.49 -6.69
CA LEU A 50 10.48 13.92 -6.99
C LEU A 50 10.91 13.23 -8.29
N SER A 51 10.52 13.80 -9.45
CA SER A 51 10.81 13.29 -10.80
C SER A 51 10.12 11.96 -11.18
N PRO A 52 8.80 11.95 -11.41
CA PRO A 52 8.11 10.74 -11.87
C PRO A 52 8.60 10.29 -13.25
N SER A 53 8.76 8.98 -13.40
CA SER A 53 9.03 8.32 -14.68
C SER A 53 7.75 7.69 -15.23
N ALA A 54 7.73 7.32 -16.52
CA ALA A 54 6.63 6.55 -17.10
C ALA A 54 6.36 5.24 -16.33
N GLU A 55 7.40 4.67 -15.71
CA GLU A 55 7.31 3.46 -14.91
C GLU A 55 6.62 3.68 -13.56
N ASP A 56 6.45 4.91 -13.08
CA ASP A 56 5.71 5.17 -11.83
C ASP A 56 4.19 5.11 -12.04
N PHE A 57 3.73 5.07 -13.30
CA PHE A 57 2.31 5.10 -13.63
C PHE A 57 1.76 3.72 -14.01
N LEU A 58 0.47 3.53 -13.74
CA LEU A 58 -0.31 2.35 -14.09
C LEU A 58 -1.69 2.78 -14.58
N TYR A 59 -2.20 2.17 -15.64
CA TYR A 59 -3.59 2.36 -16.05
C TYR A 59 -4.53 1.56 -15.12
N TYR A 60 -5.77 2.02 -14.94
CA TYR A 60 -6.67 1.46 -13.93
C TYR A 60 -6.97 -0.02 -14.20
N GLU A 61 -7.14 -0.38 -15.47
CA GLU A 61 -7.36 -1.74 -15.96
C GLU A 61 -6.18 -2.69 -15.72
N GLN A 62 -4.97 -2.14 -15.52
CA GLN A 62 -3.76 -2.94 -15.30
C GLN A 62 -3.53 -3.29 -13.82
N ILE A 63 -4.28 -2.71 -12.88
CA ILE A 63 -4.11 -2.93 -11.44
C ILE A 63 -4.13 -4.41 -11.07
N THR A 64 -5.13 -5.14 -11.57
CA THR A 64 -5.29 -6.57 -11.24
C THR A 64 -4.09 -7.38 -11.71
N THR A 65 -3.65 -7.19 -12.96
CA THR A 65 -2.50 -7.88 -13.54
C THR A 65 -1.22 -7.50 -12.80
N PHE A 66 -1.02 -6.21 -12.53
CA PHE A 66 0.13 -5.72 -11.76
C PHE A 66 0.25 -6.39 -10.39
N ILE A 67 -0.85 -6.49 -9.64
CA ILE A 67 -0.85 -7.17 -8.34
C ILE A 67 -0.50 -8.65 -8.53
N LYS A 68 -1.20 -9.35 -9.45
CA LYS A 68 -1.02 -10.78 -9.69
C LYS A 68 0.39 -11.15 -10.13
N ASP A 69 0.98 -10.40 -11.04
CA ASP A 69 2.35 -10.65 -11.52
C ASP A 69 3.38 -10.52 -10.39
N PHE A 70 3.14 -9.59 -9.47
CA PHE A 70 4.05 -9.32 -8.36
C PHE A 70 3.87 -10.30 -7.20
N VAL A 71 2.63 -10.60 -6.81
CA VAL A 71 2.33 -11.41 -5.63
C VAL A 71 2.15 -12.89 -5.93
N GLN A 72 1.87 -13.24 -7.18
CA GLN A 72 1.52 -14.60 -7.63
C GLN A 72 0.40 -15.16 -6.74
N ASP A 73 0.55 -16.38 -6.22
CA ASP A 73 -0.43 -17.01 -5.32
C ASP A 73 -0.13 -16.77 -3.82
N ALA A 74 0.82 -15.89 -3.50
CA ALA A 74 1.24 -15.69 -2.11
C ALA A 74 0.14 -15.02 -1.27
N PRO A 75 0.10 -15.28 0.06
CA PRO A 75 -0.79 -14.59 0.98
C PRO A 75 -0.51 -13.09 1.05
N ILE A 76 -1.58 -12.31 1.20
CA ILE A 76 -1.55 -10.85 1.22
C ILE A 76 -2.08 -10.33 2.56
N PHE A 77 -1.36 -9.36 3.10
CA PHE A 77 -1.75 -8.55 4.23
C PHE A 77 -2.17 -7.16 3.76
N VAL A 78 -3.26 -6.66 4.30
CA VAL A 78 -3.74 -5.29 4.07
C VAL A 78 -4.15 -4.71 5.42
N LYS A 79 -4.15 -3.38 5.55
CA LYS A 79 -4.70 -2.73 6.74
C LYS A 79 -6.00 -2.01 6.43
N GLY A 80 -7.09 -2.48 7.04
CA GLY A 80 -8.41 -1.85 7.00
C GLY A 80 -9.42 -2.61 6.14
N HIS A 81 -10.61 -2.78 6.70
CA HIS A 81 -11.68 -3.61 6.16
C HIS A 81 -12.10 -3.23 4.74
N GLN A 82 -12.25 -1.94 4.45
CA GLN A 82 -12.63 -1.47 3.11
C GLN A 82 -11.59 -1.83 2.04
N LYS A 83 -10.29 -1.75 2.37
CA LYS A 83 -9.21 -2.09 1.45
C LYS A 83 -9.16 -3.61 1.20
N LYS A 84 -9.40 -4.40 2.25
CA LYS A 84 -9.58 -5.85 2.14
C LYS A 84 -10.72 -6.20 1.18
N GLN A 85 -11.92 -5.67 1.43
CA GLN A 85 -13.08 -5.92 0.57
C GLN A 85 -12.84 -5.49 -0.88
N TRP A 86 -12.10 -4.40 -1.10
CA TRP A 86 -11.78 -3.95 -2.44
C TRP A 86 -10.78 -4.89 -3.14
N LEU A 87 -9.73 -5.34 -2.44
CA LEU A 87 -8.76 -6.32 -2.98
C LEU A 87 -9.44 -7.64 -3.32
N GLU A 88 -10.27 -8.17 -2.42
CA GLU A 88 -10.98 -9.44 -2.62
C GLU A 88 -11.91 -9.44 -3.85
N ARG A 89 -12.28 -8.27 -4.37
CA ARG A 89 -13.06 -8.15 -5.62
C ARG A 89 -12.22 -8.32 -6.89
N ILE A 90 -10.91 -8.06 -6.82
CA ILE A 90 -10.03 -8.02 -7.99
C ILE A 90 -9.00 -9.15 -8.01
N ILE A 91 -8.70 -9.76 -6.86
CA ILE A 91 -7.77 -10.88 -6.73
C ILE A 91 -8.38 -12.04 -5.94
N THR A 92 -7.86 -13.26 -6.17
CA THR A 92 -8.33 -14.50 -5.54
C THR A 92 -7.44 -14.97 -4.39
N ASN A 93 -6.34 -14.27 -4.13
CA ASN A 93 -5.41 -14.59 -3.05
C ASN A 93 -6.10 -14.52 -1.68
N HIS A 94 -5.55 -15.24 -0.71
CA HIS A 94 -5.95 -15.07 0.68
C HIS A 94 -5.53 -13.68 1.20
N VAL A 95 -6.51 -12.84 1.55
CA VAL A 95 -6.31 -11.49 2.08
C VAL A 95 -6.64 -11.43 3.57
N THR A 96 -5.63 -11.11 4.39
CA THR A 96 -5.77 -10.93 5.84
C THR A 96 -5.77 -9.44 6.18
N ASP A 97 -6.75 -8.98 6.98
CA ASP A 97 -6.69 -7.64 7.57
C ASP A 97 -5.75 -7.65 8.77
N LEU A 98 -4.74 -6.78 8.75
CA LEU A 98 -3.77 -6.64 9.82
C LEU A 98 -4.41 -6.12 11.12
N TYR A 99 -5.59 -5.50 11.06
CA TYR A 99 -6.36 -5.18 12.26
C TYR A 99 -6.66 -6.44 13.08
N ASP A 100 -7.08 -7.52 12.42
CA ASP A 100 -7.41 -8.80 13.07
C ASP A 100 -6.16 -9.45 13.71
N ALA A 101 -4.97 -9.09 13.22
CA ALA A 101 -3.67 -9.52 13.75
C ALA A 101 -3.11 -8.58 14.84
N GLY A 102 -3.91 -7.65 15.39
CA GLY A 102 -3.49 -6.74 16.45
C GLY A 102 -2.58 -5.60 15.99
N CYS A 103 -2.50 -5.31 14.69
CA CYS A 103 -1.66 -4.24 14.17
C CYS A 103 -2.14 -2.86 14.67
N PRO A 104 -1.27 -2.05 15.31
CA PRO A 104 -1.61 -0.70 15.74
C PRO A 104 -2.04 0.21 14.59
N SER A 105 -2.63 1.37 14.89
CA SER A 105 -2.95 2.37 13.87
C SER A 105 -1.68 2.86 13.15
N LEU A 106 -1.79 3.27 11.88
CA LEU A 106 -0.67 3.83 11.12
C LEU A 106 -0.09 5.08 11.80
N ALA A 107 -0.93 5.90 12.43
CA ALA A 107 -0.49 7.06 13.21
C ALA A 107 0.35 6.64 14.43
N THR A 108 -0.01 5.55 15.10
CA THR A 108 0.79 4.97 16.19
C THR A 108 2.12 4.46 15.65
N LEU A 109 2.11 3.67 14.57
CA LEU A 109 3.33 3.12 13.96
C LEU A 109 4.29 4.24 13.52
N LYS A 110 3.76 5.30 12.91
CA LYS A 110 4.55 6.47 12.47
C LYS A 110 5.27 7.13 13.64
N LYS A 111 4.58 7.30 14.79
CA LYS A 111 5.19 7.81 16.03
C LYS A 111 6.24 6.84 16.58
N THR A 112 5.92 5.55 16.67
CA THR A 112 6.81 4.51 17.21
C THR A 112 8.12 4.41 16.44
N PHE A 113 8.05 4.34 15.11
CA PHE A 113 9.23 4.22 14.26
C PHE A 113 9.93 5.55 13.96
N LYS A 114 9.44 6.67 14.52
CA LYS A 114 9.90 8.03 14.21
C LYS A 114 10.00 8.27 12.70
N TYR A 115 9.07 7.67 11.94
CA TYR A 115 9.13 7.66 10.49
C TYR A 115 8.80 9.06 9.99
N ARG A 116 9.81 9.70 9.37
CA ARG A 116 9.70 11.11 9.01
C ARG A 116 8.83 11.30 7.78
N HIS A 117 9.07 10.55 6.70
CA HIS A 117 8.36 10.70 5.44
C HIS A 117 8.71 9.68 4.38
N CYS A 118 7.82 9.57 3.38
CA CYS A 118 8.12 8.95 2.11
C CYS A 118 9.16 9.76 1.32
N PHE A 119 10.20 9.11 0.80
CA PHE A 119 11.25 9.74 -0.01
C PHE A 119 10.83 10.06 -1.45
N LYS A 120 9.65 9.58 -1.89
CA LYS A 120 9.15 9.83 -3.26
C LYS A 120 8.37 11.15 -3.41
N HIS A 121 7.93 11.79 -2.32
CA HIS A 121 7.10 13.00 -2.38
C HIS A 121 7.87 14.25 -1.93
N LEU A 122 7.72 15.36 -2.66
CA LEU A 122 8.35 16.67 -2.41
C LEU A 122 7.72 17.38 -1.20
N TYR A 123 6.40 17.30 -1.05
CA TYR A 123 5.65 17.87 0.07
C TYR A 123 5.06 16.78 0.97
N ASN A 124 5.25 16.97 2.26
CA ASN A 124 5.19 15.92 3.28
C ASN A 124 3.93 15.91 4.14
N ASN A 125 2.89 16.55 3.66
CA ASN A 125 1.70 16.83 4.46
C ASN A 125 0.72 15.64 4.42
N LEU A 126 0.98 14.64 3.59
CA LEU A 126 0.03 13.58 3.24
C LEU A 126 0.71 12.22 3.38
N THR A 127 0.02 11.31 4.07
CA THR A 127 0.44 9.91 4.22
C THR A 127 0.17 9.22 2.88
N CYS A 128 1.14 8.51 2.30
CA CYS A 128 0.96 7.84 0.99
C CYS A 128 0.97 6.30 1.13
N ALA A 129 0.59 5.57 0.08
CA ALA A 129 0.55 4.10 0.11
C ALA A 129 1.93 3.49 0.38
N LEU A 130 2.98 4.04 -0.23
CA LEU A 130 4.36 3.57 -0.01
C LEU A 130 4.82 3.75 1.45
N GLU A 131 4.53 4.89 2.06
CA GLU A 131 4.80 5.12 3.48
C GLU A 131 4.10 4.07 4.36
N ASN A 132 2.83 3.79 4.07
CA ASN A 132 2.05 2.83 4.83
C ASN A 132 2.63 1.41 4.75
N VAL A 133 3.00 0.92 3.57
CA VAL A 133 3.59 -0.44 3.48
C VAL A 133 4.91 -0.56 4.23
N HIS A 134 5.75 0.49 4.23
CA HIS A 134 6.99 0.51 5.04
C HIS A 134 6.71 0.45 6.55
N LEU A 135 5.73 1.22 7.04
CA LEU A 135 5.32 1.18 8.45
C LEU A 135 4.82 -0.21 8.85
N LEU A 136 3.99 -0.82 8.01
CA LEU A 136 3.43 -2.15 8.26
C LEU A 136 4.49 -3.25 8.17
N TYR A 137 5.45 -3.12 7.26
CA TYR A 137 6.58 -4.03 7.14
C TYR A 137 7.48 -3.97 8.38
N ASN A 138 7.83 -2.77 8.85
CA ASN A 138 8.59 -2.61 10.09
C ASN A 138 7.85 -3.22 11.29
N TRP A 139 6.52 -3.05 11.36
CA TRP A 139 5.70 -3.72 12.36
C TRP A 139 5.77 -5.25 12.24
N LYS A 140 5.69 -5.80 11.03
CA LYS A 140 5.80 -7.25 10.85
C LYS A 140 7.17 -7.82 11.18
N LEU A 141 8.25 -7.09 10.89
CA LEU A 141 9.59 -7.49 11.28
C LEU A 141 9.70 -7.64 12.80
N ILE A 142 9.23 -6.66 13.57
CA ILE A 142 9.31 -6.74 15.04
C ILE A 142 8.43 -7.84 15.62
N THR A 143 7.21 -8.04 15.09
CA THR A 143 6.33 -9.10 15.63
C THR A 143 6.80 -10.51 15.28
N ASN A 144 7.52 -10.67 14.16
CA ASN A 144 8.11 -11.96 13.80
C ASN A 144 9.36 -12.25 14.65
N LEU A 145 10.10 -11.22 15.08
CA LEU A 145 11.22 -11.36 16.01
C LEU A 145 10.77 -11.75 17.41
N ASP A 146 9.63 -11.25 17.87
CA ASP A 146 9.03 -11.63 19.15
C ASP A 146 8.53 -13.09 19.16
N GLY A 147 8.24 -13.68 17.99
CA GLY A 147 7.82 -15.07 17.82
C GLY A 147 8.97 -16.08 17.66
N CYS A 148 10.23 -15.66 17.71
CA CYS A 148 11.41 -16.55 17.71
C CYS A 148 11.93 -16.88 19.12
N ASN A 149 11.16 -16.57 20.17
CA ASN A 149 11.46 -16.90 21.57
C ASN A 149 10.56 -18.02 22.12
N GLU A 150 10.35 -19.09 21.35
CA GLU A 150 9.76 -20.34 21.83
C GLU A 150 10.68 -21.53 21.53
#